data_AF-A0A6A3SXX7-F1
#
_entry.id   AF-A0A6A3SXX7-F1
#
_cell.length_a   1.000
_cell.length_b   1.000
_cell.length_c   1.000
_cell.angle_alpha   90.00
_cell.angle_beta   90.00
_cell.angle_gamma   90.00
#
_symmetry.space_group_name_H-M   'P 1'
#
loop_
_entity.id
_entity.type
_entity.pdbx_description
1 polymer ?
#
loop_
_entity_poly.entity_id
_entity_poly.type
_entity_poly.pdbx_seq_one_letter_code
_entity_poly.pdbx_strand_id
1 'polypeptide(L)'
;MDETAFFYRRDPRGTLTTNKKEKGKKQSKARITVCVGTNADGSERLPLHFIGTAFKPQSFKNHDLYAETGATYTNTAKAWMNTVKFCEWLEDFNSNMRLQERPVLLLVDN
;
A
#
# COMPACT_ATOMS: atom_id res chain seq x y z
N MET A 1 -6.66 3.65 -10.28
CA MET A 1 -5.74 3.13 -9.27
C MET A 1 -5.68 4.18 -8.18
N ASP A 2 -5.69 3.74 -6.94
CA ASP A 2 -5.68 4.60 -5.77
C ASP A 2 -4.83 3.95 -4.67
N GLU A 3 -4.43 4.75 -3.69
CA GLU A 3 -3.60 4.34 -2.58
C GLU A 3 -4.33 4.52 -1.25
N THR A 4 -4.30 3.48 -0.42
CA THR A 4 -4.83 3.56 0.94
C THR A 4 -3.81 3.11 1.96
N ALA A 5 -3.86 3.70 3.15
CA ALA A 5 -2.90 3.46 4.22
C ALA A 5 -3.57 2.95 5.49
N PHE A 6 -3.10 1.80 5.99
CA PHE A 6 -3.52 1.23 7.26
C PHE A 6 -2.56 1.63 8.37
N PHE A 7 -3.04 2.44 9.33
CA PHE A 7 -2.25 2.96 10.45
C PHE A 7 -2.36 2.06 11.70
N TYR A 8 -1.65 0.93 11.68
CA TYR A 8 -1.77 -0.14 12.68
C TYR A 8 -1.33 0.21 14.11
N ARG A 9 -0.62 1.32 14.33
CA ARG A 9 -0.21 1.80 15.68
C ARG A 9 -0.94 3.06 16.12
N ARG A 10 -1.99 3.46 15.42
CA ARG A 10 -2.64 4.76 15.64
C ARG A 10 -3.76 4.62 16.67
N ASP A 11 -3.59 5.29 17.79
CA ASP A 11 -4.64 5.39 18.81
C ASP A 11 -5.84 6.21 18.30
N PRO A 12 -7.06 5.95 18.81
CA PRO A 12 -8.23 6.78 18.55
C PRO A 12 -7.96 8.27 18.82
N ARG A 13 -8.62 9.14 18.06
CA ARG A 13 -8.57 10.58 18.33
C ARG A 13 -9.51 10.92 19.48
N GLY A 14 -8.97 11.62 20.48
CA GLY A 14 -9.72 12.04 21.65
C GLY A 14 -9.47 11.10 22.84
N THR A 15 -9.41 11.69 24.02
CA THR A 15 -9.26 10.96 25.28
C THR A 15 -10.39 11.42 26.19
N LEU A 16 -11.18 10.47 26.70
CA LEU A 16 -12.12 10.74 27.79
C LEU A 16 -11.34 10.66 29.10
N THR A 17 -10.66 11.75 29.46
CA THR A 17 -9.91 11.83 30.72
C THR A 17 -10.42 12.98 31.57
N THR A 18 -10.69 12.70 32.84
CA THR A 18 -10.99 13.71 33.87
C THR A 18 -9.70 14.25 34.50
N ASN A 19 -8.56 13.62 34.24
CA ASN A 19 -7.26 14.02 34.76
C ASN A 19 -6.65 15.13 33.89
N LYS A 20 -6.65 16.36 34.42
CA LYS A 20 -6.09 17.56 33.76
C LYS A 20 -4.58 17.48 33.49
N LYS A 21 -3.86 16.50 34.05
CA LYS A 21 -2.42 16.28 33.81
C LYS A 21 -2.14 15.52 32.50
N GLU A 22 -3.14 14.81 31.97
CA GLU A 22 -2.99 14.08 30.71
C GLU A 22 -2.90 15.06 29.54
N LYS A 23 -1.75 15.06 28.85
CA LYS A 23 -1.50 15.89 27.66
C LYS A 23 -1.82 15.13 26.38
N GLY A 24 -2.14 15.87 25.32
CA GLY A 24 -2.33 15.31 23.99
C GLY A 24 -1.10 14.54 23.52
N LYS A 25 -1.29 13.30 23.07
CA LYS A 25 -0.23 12.46 22.51
C LYS A 25 -0.15 12.64 20.99
N LYS A 26 1.06 12.67 20.46
CA LYS A 26 1.27 12.67 19.01
C LYS A 26 0.90 11.30 18.45
N GLN A 27 -0.01 11.28 17.49
CA GLN A 27 -0.43 10.01 16.87
C GLN A 27 0.73 9.35 16.13
N SER A 28 0.82 8.03 16.28
CA SER A 28 1.76 7.23 15.49
C SER A 28 1.42 7.33 14.01
N LYS A 29 2.47 7.51 13.18
CA LYS A 29 2.37 7.50 11.73
C LYS A 29 2.85 6.17 11.11
N ALA A 30 3.07 5.15 11.94
CA ALA A 30 3.40 3.81 11.44
C ALA A 30 2.21 3.29 10.64
N ARG A 31 2.49 2.90 9.39
CA ARG A 31 1.49 2.48 8.42
C ARG A 31 2.02 1.40 7.50
N ILE A 32 1.10 0.73 6.84
CA ILE A 32 1.32 -0.05 5.63
C ILE A 32 0.42 0.59 4.57
N THR A 33 1.00 0.96 3.44
CA THR A 33 0.21 1.45 2.30
C THR A 33 -0.06 0.29 1.35
N VAL A 34 -1.21 0.31 0.70
CA VAL A 34 -1.56 -0.63 -0.37
C VAL A 34 -2.07 0.16 -1.56
N CYS A 35 -1.54 -0.17 -2.74
CA CYS A 35 -2.02 0.34 -4.00
C CYS A 35 -3.05 -0.65 -4.55
N VAL A 36 -4.20 -0.12 -4.94
CA VAL A 36 -5.35 -0.89 -5.40
C VAL A 36 -5.82 -0.35 -6.74
N GLY A 37 -6.31 -1.25 -7.58
CA GLY A 37 -6.88 -0.88 -8.87
C GLY A 37 -7.87 -1.93 -9.33
N THR A 38 -8.89 -1.48 -10.06
CA THR A 38 -9.90 -2.35 -10.65
C THR A 38 -10.36 -1.72 -11.96
N ASN A 39 -10.92 -2.54 -12.85
CA ASN A 39 -11.56 -2.08 -14.07
C ASN A 39 -12.93 -1.44 -13.77
N ALA A 40 -13.55 -0.85 -14.80
CA ALA A 40 -14.75 -0.03 -14.64
C ALA A 40 -15.97 -0.80 -14.10
N ASP A 41 -16.11 -2.08 -14.45
CA ASP A 41 -17.18 -2.98 -14.02
C ASP A 41 -16.81 -3.81 -12.77
N GLY A 42 -15.57 -3.72 -12.29
CA GLY A 42 -15.08 -4.39 -11.08
C GLY A 42 -14.84 -5.90 -11.22
N SER A 43 -14.94 -6.44 -12.44
CA SER A 43 -14.72 -7.86 -12.73
C SER A 43 -13.25 -8.27 -12.61
N GLU A 44 -12.34 -7.33 -12.83
CA GLU A 44 -10.89 -7.51 -12.71
C GLU A 44 -10.31 -6.56 -11.67
N ARG A 45 -9.50 -7.12 -10.78
CA ARG A 45 -8.78 -6.39 -9.75
C ARG A 45 -7.29 -6.60 -9.98
N LEU A 46 -6.54 -5.50 -9.94
CA LEU A 46 -5.09 -5.58 -10.00
C LEU A 46 -4.56 -6.28 -8.74
N PRO A 47 -3.43 -7.01 -8.86
CA PRO A 47 -2.71 -7.51 -7.70
C PRO A 47 -2.49 -6.42 -6.65
N LEU A 48 -2.74 -6.73 -5.38
CA LEU A 48 -2.46 -5.80 -4.29
C LEU A 48 -0.95 -5.55 -4.22
N HIS A 49 -0.57 -4.27 -4.19
CA HIS A 49 0.82 -3.88 -4.04
C HIS A 49 1.04 -3.21 -2.68
N PHE A 50 1.69 -3.92 -1.76
CA PHE A 50 1.93 -3.44 -0.40
C PHE A 50 3.24 -2.65 -0.31
N ILE A 51 3.22 -1.60 0.48
CA ILE A 51 4.39 -0.74 0.76
C ILE A 51 4.59 -0.64 2.26
N GLY A 52 5.70 -1.20 2.74
CA GLY A 52 6.10 -1.10 4.14
C GLY A 52 7.37 -0.29 4.35
N THR A 53 7.85 -0.25 5.59
CA THR A 53 9.14 0.39 5.93
C THR A 53 10.32 -0.56 5.80
N ALA A 54 10.14 -1.80 6.24
CA ALA A 54 11.17 -2.83 6.21
C ALA A 54 11.38 -3.35 4.79
N PHE A 55 12.63 -3.53 4.36
CA PHE A 55 12.93 -4.13 3.06
C PHE A 55 12.36 -5.56 2.94
N LYS A 56 12.56 -6.38 3.98
CA LYS A 56 11.95 -7.69 4.13
C LYS A 56 11.42 -7.84 5.56
N PRO A 57 10.09 -7.73 5.79
CA PRO A 57 9.50 -7.99 7.09
C PRO A 57 9.89 -9.38 7.59
N GLN A 58 10.18 -9.50 8.89
CA GLN A 58 10.54 -10.79 9.50
C GLN A 58 9.44 -11.83 9.31
N SER A 59 8.18 -11.40 9.28
CA SER A 59 7.00 -12.23 9.01
C SER A 59 7.00 -12.85 7.60
N PHE A 60 7.77 -12.30 6.65
CA PHE A 60 7.89 -12.82 5.28
C PHE A 60 9.15 -13.69 5.11
N LYS A 61 9.85 -14.01 6.20
CA LYS A 61 11.01 -14.88 6.14
C LYS A 61 10.55 -16.28 5.73
N ASN A 62 11.18 -16.84 4.69
CA ASN A 62 10.87 -18.16 4.12
C ASN A 62 9.46 -18.29 3.49
N HIS A 63 8.80 -17.17 3.21
CA HIS A 63 7.53 -17.14 2.49
C HIS A 63 7.73 -16.53 1.10
N ASP A 64 7.02 -17.08 0.11
CA ASP A 64 6.87 -16.47 -1.21
C ASP A 64 5.53 -15.74 -1.24
N LEU A 65 5.59 -14.43 -0.99
CA LEU A 65 4.39 -13.61 -0.89
C LEU A 65 3.53 -13.67 -2.15
N TYR A 66 4.16 -13.67 -3.34
CA TYR A 66 3.41 -13.64 -4.59
C TYR A 66 2.76 -14.99 -4.86
N ALA A 67 3.48 -16.10 -4.66
CA ALA A 67 2.91 -17.43 -4.83
C ALA A 67 1.79 -17.74 -3.82
N GLU A 68 1.92 -17.27 -2.58
CA GLU A 68 0.97 -17.57 -1.50
C GLU A 68 -0.28 -16.66 -1.52
N THR A 69 -0.15 -15.41 -1.98
CA THR A 69 -1.22 -14.40 -1.84
C THR A 69 -1.60 -13.70 -3.14
N GLY A 70 -0.79 -13.83 -4.19
CA GLY A 70 -0.92 -13.02 -5.41
C GLY A 70 -0.60 -11.54 -5.20
N ALA A 71 -0.12 -11.15 -4.02
CA ALA A 71 0.23 -9.77 -3.70
C ALA A 71 1.74 -9.54 -3.88
N THR A 72 2.09 -8.29 -4.17
CA THR A 72 3.47 -7.83 -4.26
C THR A 72 3.80 -6.93 -3.09
N TYR A 73 5.10 -6.79 -2.78
CA TYR A 73 5.56 -5.96 -1.68
C TYR A 73 6.81 -5.19 -2.08
N THR A 74 6.83 -3.91 -1.71
CA THR A 74 8.02 -3.05 -1.77
C THR A 74 8.17 -2.26 -0.47
N ASN A 75 9.27 -1.53 -0.36
CA ASN A 75 9.51 -0.71 0.82
C ASN A 75 9.93 0.73 0.48
N THR A 76 9.50 1.65 1.32
CA THR A 76 10.00 3.03 1.36
C THR A 76 10.19 3.47 2.80
N ALA A 77 11.10 4.41 3.06
CA ALA A 77 11.42 4.85 4.42
C ALA A 77 10.20 5.32 5.24
N LYS A 78 9.13 5.79 4.58
CA LYS A 78 7.89 6.27 5.22
C LYS A 78 6.67 5.39 4.93
N ALA A 79 6.84 4.21 4.32
CA ALA A 79 5.78 3.28 3.94
C ALA A 79 4.62 3.97 3.21
N TRP A 80 4.95 4.72 2.17
CA TRP A 80 4.03 5.38 1.23
C TRP A 80 4.64 5.29 -0.16
N MET A 81 3.83 5.42 -1.20
CA MET A 81 4.36 5.46 -2.56
C MET A 81 5.23 6.70 -2.75
N ASN A 82 6.26 6.55 -3.56
CA ASN A 82 7.01 7.66 -4.12
C ASN A 82 7.09 7.48 -5.64
N THR A 83 7.52 8.53 -6.33
CA THR A 83 7.59 8.52 -7.81
C THR A 83 8.39 7.34 -8.34
N VAL A 84 9.50 6.98 -7.70
CA VAL A 84 10.36 5.86 -8.14
C VAL A 84 9.61 4.53 -8.05
N LYS A 85 8.99 4.23 -6.91
CA LYS A 85 8.22 2.99 -6.70
C LYS A 85 6.96 2.95 -7.55
N PHE A 86 6.35 4.10 -7.80
CA PHE A 86 5.22 4.19 -8.72
C PHE A 86 5.65 3.88 -10.16
N CYS A 87 6.77 4.43 -10.63
CA CYS A 87 7.29 4.12 -11.97
C CYS A 87 7.66 2.64 -12.11
N GLU A 88 8.35 2.05 -11.13
CA GLU A 88 8.66 0.60 -11.12
C GLU A 88 7.37 -0.23 -11.24
N TRP A 89 6.36 0.06 -10.41
CA TRP A 89 5.07 -0.63 -10.46
C TRP A 89 4.33 -0.41 -11.79
N LEU A 90 4.40 0.80 -12.35
CA LEU A 90 3.74 1.15 -13.61
C LEU A 90 4.39 0.44 -14.81
N GLU A 91 5.71 0.28 -14.81
CA GLU A 91 6.45 -0.48 -15.81
C GLU A 91 6.05 -1.95 -15.78
N ASP A 92 5.97 -2.56 -14.59
CA ASP A 92 5.51 -3.94 -14.41
C ASP A 92 4.05 -4.11 -14.89
N PHE A 93 3.16 -3.19 -14.50
CA PHE A 93 1.77 -3.19 -14.95
C PHE A 93 1.66 -3.10 -16.47
N ASN A 94 2.34 -2.12 -17.09
CA ASN A 94 2.30 -1.90 -18.53
C ASN A 94 2.89 -3.10 -19.29
N SER A 95 3.95 -3.71 -18.77
CA SER A 95 4.55 -4.92 -19.37
C SER A 95 3.56 -6.09 -19.35
N ASN A 96 2.88 -6.32 -18.24
CA ASN A 96 1.83 -7.34 -18.14
C ASN A 96 0.66 -7.09 -19.11
N MET A 97 0.21 -5.85 -19.24
CA MET A 97 -0.89 -5.51 -20.17
C MET A 97 -0.46 -5.71 -21.64
N ARG A 98 0.78 -5.37 -21.97
CA ARG A 98 1.35 -5.63 -23.31
C ARG A 98 1.48 -7.11 -23.62
N LEU A 99 1.91 -7.93 -22.66
CA LEU A 99 1.98 -9.39 -22.83
C LEU A 99 0.60 -10.01 -23.09
N GLN A 100 -0.46 -9.39 -22.57
CA GLN A 100 -1.83 -9.79 -22.83
C GLN A 100 -2.42 -9.15 -24.09
N GLU A 101 -1.65 -8.32 -24.81
CA GLU A 101 -2.10 -7.53 -25.98
C GLU A 101 -3.31 -6.64 -25.66
N ARG A 102 -3.39 -6.14 -24.42
CA ARG A 102 -4.52 -5.35 -23.92
C ARG A 102 -4.21 -3.85 -23.95
N PRO A 103 -4.93 -3.06 -24.77
CA PRO A 103 -4.91 -1.61 -24.62
C PRO A 103 -5.70 -1.23 -23.37
N VAL A 104 -5.09 -0.45 -22.48
CA VAL A 104 -5.71 -0.02 -21.23
C VAL A 104 -5.53 1.48 -21.01
N LEU A 105 -6.49 2.08 -20.33
CA LEU A 105 -6.39 3.42 -19.77
C LEU A 105 -6.33 3.32 -18.26
N LEU A 106 -5.22 3.75 -17.66
CA LEU A 106 -5.08 3.81 -16.22
C LEU A 106 -5.46 5.21 -15.73
N LEU A 107 -6.46 5.29 -14.85
CA LEU A 107 -6.83 6.53 -14.16
C LEU A 107 -6.15 6.59 -12.80
N VAL A 108 -5.52 7.72 -12.47
CA VAL A 108 -4.82 7.99 -11.21
C VAL A 108 -5.20 9.40 -10.75
N ASP A 109 -5.16 9.65 -9.44
CA ASP A 109 -5.27 11.00 -8.88
C ASP A 109 -4.02 11.84 -9.16
N ASN A 110 -4.12 13.15 -8.91
CA ASN A 110 -3.08 14.15 -9.21
C ASN A 110 -2.26 14.51 -7.97
#